data_AF-A0A3M2ENP6-F1
#
_entry.id   AF-A0A3M2ENP6-F1
#
_cell.length_a   1.000
_cell.length_b   1.000
_cell.length_c   1.000
_cell.angle_alpha   90.00
_cell.angle_beta   90.00
_cell.angle_gamma   90.00
#
_symmetry.space_group_name_H-M   'P 1'
#
loop_
_entity.id
_entity.type
_entity.pdbx_description
1 polymer ?
#
loop_
_entity_poly.entity_id
_entity_poly.type
_entity_poly.pdbx_seq_one_letter_code
_entity_poly.pdbx_strand_id
1 'polypeptide(L)'
;MSARLLPLLLLLPVLFGAQPAGAVTVEGLRLWGAPDHTRLVLDMTGRARYKLFRLHRPERVVIDIAHARDRIPAGDLRRRGG
;
A
#
# COMPACT_ATOMS: atom_id res chain seq x y z
N MET A 1 26.14 -0.85 42.95
CA MET A 1 25.84 0.47 42.33
C MET A 1 25.19 0.31 40.95
N SER A 2 24.22 -0.60 40.77
CA SER A 2 23.70 -0.98 39.44
C SER A 2 22.19 -0.72 39.22
N ALA A 3 21.41 -0.53 40.29
CA ALA A 3 19.94 -0.41 40.18
C ALA A 3 19.42 0.96 39.69
N ARG A 4 20.28 2.00 39.62
CA ARG A 4 19.86 3.37 39.26
C ARG A 4 19.66 3.58 37.75
N LEU A 5 20.19 2.68 36.91
CA LEU A 5 20.09 2.74 35.44
C LEU A 5 18.85 2.01 34.88
N LEU A 6 18.21 1.16 35.69
CA LEU A 6 17.03 0.38 35.32
C LEU A 6 15.82 1.23 34.85
N PRO A 7 15.47 2.37 35.48
CA PRO A 7 14.36 3.18 34.99
C PRO A 7 14.69 3.86 33.65
N LEU A 8 15.96 4.21 33.41
CA LEU A 8 16.39 4.84 32.16
C LEU A 8 16.32 3.85 30.98
N LEU A 9 16.65 2.57 31.22
CA LEU A 9 16.55 1.51 30.23
C LEU A 9 15.10 1.20 29.85
N LEU A 10 14.17 1.29 30.81
CA LEU A 10 12.73 1.10 30.58
C LEU A 10 12.07 2.27 29.83
N LEU A 11 12.63 3.47 29.90
CA LEU A 11 12.16 4.67 29.18
C LEU A 11 12.66 4.75 27.72
N LEU A 12 13.74 4.05 27.37
CA LEU A 12 14.35 4.05 26.04
C LEU A 12 13.39 3.62 24.89
N PRO A 13 12.58 2.55 25.00
CA PRO A 13 11.65 2.16 23.94
C PRO A 13 10.48 3.14 23.73
N VAL A 14 10.18 4.00 24.72
CA VAL A 14 9.14 5.05 24.59
C VAL A 14 9.65 6.21 23.73
N LEU A 15 10.95 6.54 23.85
CA LEU A 15 11.60 7.58 23.05
C LEU A 15 11.80 7.15 21.58
N PHE A 16 11.97 5.84 21.34
CA PHE A 16 12.06 5.23 20.01
C PHE A 16 10.74 4.61 19.54
N GLY A 17 9.61 5.16 20.02
CA GLY A 17 8.27 4.65 19.75
C GLY A 17 8.06 4.24 18.29
N ALA A 18 7.44 3.06 18.10
CA ALA A 18 7.19 2.49 16.79
C ALA A 18 6.51 3.52 15.88
N GLN A 19 7.21 3.92 14.81
CA GLN A 19 6.63 4.78 13.79
C GLN A 19 5.42 4.06 13.21
N PRO A 20 4.22 4.65 13.19
CA PRO A 20 3.09 4.03 12.54
C PRO A 20 3.49 3.80 11.08
N ALA A 21 3.30 2.57 10.59
CA ALA A 21 3.43 2.29 9.17
C ALA A 21 2.42 3.19 8.45
N GLY A 22 2.93 4.25 7.82
CA GLY A 22 2.10 5.27 7.19
C GLY A 22 1.17 4.65 6.16
N ALA A 23 -0.05 5.18 6.07
CA ALA A 23 -0.97 4.77 5.01
C ALA A 23 -0.35 5.06 3.65
N VAL A 24 -0.35 4.07 2.75
CA VAL A 24 0.19 4.23 1.40
C VAL A 24 -0.91 4.82 0.52
N THR A 25 -0.59 5.84 -0.27
CA THR A 25 -1.57 6.44 -1.16
C THR A 25 -1.34 5.93 -2.57
N VAL A 26 -2.42 5.54 -3.25
CA VAL A 26 -2.40 5.28 -4.69
C VAL A 26 -2.61 6.61 -5.40
N GLU A 27 -1.61 7.06 -6.14
CA GLU A 27 -1.60 8.37 -6.80
C GLU A 27 -2.06 8.27 -8.26
N GLY A 28 -1.89 7.11 -8.87
CA GLY A 28 -2.25 6.89 -10.27
C GLY A 28 -2.34 5.42 -10.63
N LEU A 29 -3.05 5.17 -11.72
CA LEU A 29 -3.19 3.85 -12.35
C LEU A 29 -2.87 3.99 -13.84
N ARG A 30 -2.02 3.10 -14.34
CA ARG A 30 -1.68 3.01 -15.77
C ARG A 30 -1.99 1.62 -16.27
N LEU A 31 -2.55 1.55 -17.47
CA LEU A 31 -2.91 0.31 -18.12
C LEU A 31 -2.36 0.27 -19.53
N TRP A 32 -1.61 -0.78 -19.85
CA TRP A 32 -1.16 -1.07 -21.20
C TRP A 32 -1.65 -2.45 -21.61
N GLY A 33 -2.30 -2.54 -22.76
CA GLY A 33 -2.62 -3.81 -23.39
C GLY A 33 -1.52 -4.20 -24.38
N ALA A 34 -1.04 -5.43 -24.27
CA ALA A 34 -0.28 -6.13 -25.31
C ALA A 34 -1.17 -7.25 -25.89
N PRO A 35 -0.82 -7.85 -27.04
CA PRO A 35 -1.64 -8.90 -27.65
C PRO A 35 -1.88 -10.13 -26.74
N ASP A 36 -0.95 -10.42 -25.84
CA ASP A 36 -0.90 -11.61 -24.99
C ASP A 36 -1.05 -11.33 -23.49
N HIS A 37 -0.89 -10.07 -23.05
CA HIS A 37 -1.00 -9.70 -21.65
C HIS A 37 -1.47 -8.26 -21.46
N THR A 38 -1.99 -7.97 -20.26
CA THR A 38 -2.27 -6.60 -19.83
C THR A 38 -1.34 -6.27 -18.67
N ARG A 39 -0.68 -5.11 -18.75
CA ARG A 39 0.14 -4.57 -17.68
C ARG A 39 -0.62 -3.47 -16.97
N LEU A 40 -0.81 -3.62 -15.66
CA LEU A 40 -1.35 -2.62 -14.76
C LEU A 40 -0.24 -2.17 -13.81
N VAL A 41 0.00 -0.86 -13.72
CA VAL A 41 0.95 -0.26 -12.78
C VAL A 41 0.22 0.74 -11.91
N LEU A 42 0.42 0.63 -10.60
CA LEU A 42 -0.06 1.57 -9.59
C LEU A 42 1.10 2.44 -9.15
N ASP A 43 0.96 3.76 -9.31
CA ASP A 43 1.92 4.73 -8.80
C ASP A 43 1.58 4.97 -7.31
N MET A 44 2.52 4.70 -6.41
CA MET A 44 2.28 4.65 -4.96
C MET A 44 3.35 5.41 -4.16
N THR A 45 2.95 6.06 -3.07
CA THR A 45 3.86 6.86 -2.21
C THR A 45 4.88 6.03 -1.43
N GLY A 46 4.74 4.71 -1.40
CA GLY A 46 5.59 3.82 -0.64
C GLY A 46 5.28 2.35 -0.86
N ARG A 47 6.02 1.48 -0.15
CA ARG A 47 5.80 0.03 -0.22
C ARG A 47 4.49 -0.35 0.47
N ALA A 48 3.64 -1.11 -0.20
CA ALA A 48 2.41 -1.65 0.36
C ALA A 48 2.43 -3.18 0.42
N ARG A 49 1.80 -3.72 1.47
CA ARG A 49 1.48 -5.14 1.55
C ARG A 49 0.18 -5.38 0.78
N TYR A 50 0.16 -6.38 -0.09
CA TYR A 50 -1.02 -6.71 -0.88
C TYR A 50 -1.27 -8.20 -0.97
N LYS A 51 -2.51 -8.58 -1.30
CA LYS A 51 -2.91 -9.94 -1.68
C LYS A 51 -3.46 -9.92 -3.10
N LEU A 52 -3.13 -10.94 -3.87
CA LEU A 52 -3.62 -11.12 -5.24
C LEU A 52 -4.42 -12.42 -5.32
N PHE A 53 -5.65 -12.33 -5.78
CA PHE A 53 -6.50 -13.50 -5.97
C PHE A 53 -7.49 -13.30 -7.11
N ARG A 54 -8.16 -14.38 -7.51
CA ARG A 54 -9.16 -14.37 -8.58
C ARG A 54 -10.54 -14.67 -8.00
N LEU A 55 -11.54 -14.03 -8.57
CA LEU A 55 -12.94 -14.39 -8.36
C LEU A 55 -13.49 -14.94 -9.67
N HIS A 56 -14.37 -15.92 -9.55
CA HIS A 56 -15.04 -16.56 -10.68
C HIS A 56 -16.50 -16.12 -10.71
N ARG A 57 -17.12 -16.16 -11.90
CA ARG A 57 -18.54 -15.82 -12.11
C ARG A 57 -18.95 -14.38 -11.66
N PRO A 58 -18.51 -13.29 -12.35
CA PRO A 58 -17.62 -13.26 -13.51
C PRO A 58 -16.14 -13.31 -13.12
N GLU A 59 -15.29 -13.64 -14.10
CA GLU A 59 -13.82 -13.64 -13.94
C GLU A 59 -13.31 -12.25 -13.57
N ARG A 60 -12.67 -12.15 -12.42
CA ARG A 60 -12.07 -10.91 -11.90
C ARG A 60 -10.73 -11.20 -11.25
N VAL A 61 -9.78 -10.31 -11.44
CA VAL A 61 -8.54 -10.26 -10.66
C VAL A 61 -8.70 -9.20 -9.58
N VAL A 62 -8.47 -9.55 -8.32
CA VAL A 62 -8.59 -8.64 -7.18
C VAL A 62 -7.21 -8.45 -6.55
N ILE A 63 -6.83 -7.18 -6.37
CA ILE A 63 -5.63 -6.75 -5.67
C ILE A 63 -6.10 -6.05 -4.40
N ASP A 64 -5.94 -6.70 -3.25
CA ASP A 64 -6.28 -6.14 -1.94
C ASP A 64 -5.03 -5.51 -1.33
N ILE A 65 -5.05 -4.21 -1.05
CA ILE A 65 -3.88 -3.43 -0.59
C ILE A 65 -4.13 -2.93 0.84
N ALA A 66 -3.30 -3.39 1.77
CA ALA A 66 -3.45 -3.05 3.19
C ALA A 66 -3.10 -1.57 3.47
N HIS A 67 -3.94 -0.91 4.27
CA HIS A 67 -3.77 0.49 4.68
C HIS A 67 -3.59 1.46 3.49
N ALA A 68 -4.19 1.15 2.34
CA ALA A 68 -4.21 2.04 1.20
C ALA A 68 -5.24 3.16 1.40
N ARG A 69 -4.85 4.38 1.03
CA ARG A 69 -5.79 5.48 0.78
C ARG A 69 -5.91 5.65 -0.72
N ASP A 70 -7.13 5.66 -1.21
CA ASP A 70 -7.38 5.96 -2.61
C ASP A 70 -7.60 7.46 -2.78
N ARG A 71 -6.88 8.05 -3.74
CA ARG A 71 -7.10 9.44 -4.17
C ARG A 71 -7.77 9.49 -5.55
N ILE A 72 -8.05 8.34 -6.14
CA ILE A 72 -8.68 8.18 -7.45
C ILE A 72 -10.18 7.98 -7.25
N PRO A 73 -11.04 8.89 -7.73
CA PRO A 73 -12.48 8.65 -7.76
C PRO A 73 -12.76 7.44 -8.66
N ALA A 74 -13.49 6.44 -8.15
CA ALA A 74 -13.80 5.21 -8.90
C ALA A 74 -14.45 5.43 -10.28
N GLY A 75 -15.04 6.61 -10.52
CA GLY A 75 -15.64 7.00 -11.80
C GLY A 75 -14.68 7.59 -12.84
N ASP A 76 -13.43 7.90 -12.49
CA ASP A 76 -12.53 8.70 -13.33
C ASP A 76 -11.45 7.87 -14.07
N LEU A 77 -11.64 6.55 -14.17
CA LEU A 77 -10.79 5.66 -14.98
C LEU A 77 -10.96 5.88 -16.50
N ARG A 78 -11.39 7.08 -16.95
CA ARG A 78 -11.42 7.43 -18.37
C ARG A 78 -9.99 7.36 -18.92
N ARG A 79 -9.78 6.48 -19.90
CA ARG A 79 -8.51 6.32 -20.62
C ARG A 79 -7.87 7.68 -20.94
N ARG A 80 -6.84 8.05 -20.19
CA ARG A 80 -5.89 9.09 -20.60
C ARG A 80 -4.84 8.42 -21.48
N GLY A 81 -5.27 7.99 -22.67
CA GLY A 81 -4.40 7.50 -23.73
C GLY A 81 -4.41 8.50 -24.87
N GLY A 82 -3.39 9.34 -24.92
CA GLY A 82 -2.95 10.12 -26.07
C GLY A 82 -1.47 9.84 -26.27
#